data_AF-A0ABD2ZBL7-F1
#
_entry.id   AF-A0ABD2ZBL7-F1
#
_cell.length_a   1.000
_cell.length_b   1.000
_cell.length_c   1.000
_cell.angle_alpha   90.00
_cell.angle_beta   90.00
_cell.angle_gamma   90.00
#
_symmetry.space_group_name_H-M   'P 1'
#
loop_
_entity.id
_entity.type
_entity.pdbx_description
1 polymer ?
#
loop_
_entity_poly.entity_id
_entity_poly.type
_entity_poly.pdbx_seq_one_letter_code
_entity_poly.pdbx_strand_id
1 'polypeptide(L)'
;MAAACKRVVVQLGTSCGLSKLRGLNTVMASNPACVNRFVRSNCSSVNFYGSLSSSNSSANRFDFRQISQLVKPNGNRAFLVDTLKLVRSLEAQGVPSKQAEAITSAITEVLNDSLENVGHSFLSRDEMQKAEMLQEANLSNFKSEVQSSQEHHFSLLQRETEKLRNDIDKMRNDLRHEIDKVTAGQRLDLNLEKGRLRDELAKQSAETNDLTNKLDREIHALRAQLEAAKYDVMRYCIGTLASIAAVGLAVVRIFTAEKK
;
A
#
# COMPACT_ATOMS: atom_id res chain seq x y z
N MET A 1 -47.98 3.52 23.43
CA MET A 1 -47.82 4.40 22.25
C MET A 1 -46.45 4.07 21.66
N ALA A 2 -46.29 3.12 20.72
CA ALA A 2 -46.73 3.06 19.32
C ALA A 2 -46.06 4.13 18.43
N ALA A 3 -45.10 3.69 17.58
CA ALA A 3 -44.82 4.10 16.19
C ALA A 3 -43.37 3.68 15.81
N ALA A 4 -43.14 2.52 15.19
CA ALA A 4 -43.25 2.25 13.75
C ALA A 4 -42.15 2.94 12.90
N CYS A 5 -41.04 2.23 12.64
CA CYS A 5 -40.11 2.58 11.57
C CYS A 5 -40.31 1.58 10.42
N LYS A 6 -40.80 2.10 9.29
CA LYS A 6 -41.31 1.35 8.15
C LYS A 6 -40.17 1.04 7.18
N ARG A 7 -40.07 -0.24 6.82
CA ARG A 7 -39.19 -0.82 5.80
C ARG A 7 -39.61 -0.30 4.41
N VAL A 8 -38.66 0.20 3.62
CA VAL A 8 -38.79 0.26 2.16
C VAL A 8 -37.53 -0.36 1.56
N VAL A 9 -37.74 -1.53 0.95
CA VAL A 9 -36.82 -2.16 0.01
C VAL A 9 -37.36 -1.83 -1.37
N VAL A 10 -36.56 -1.17 -2.20
CA VAL A 10 -36.68 -1.27 -3.66
C VAL A 10 -35.27 -1.42 -4.22
N GLN A 11 -35.14 -2.48 -5.00
CA GLN A 11 -33.95 -2.99 -5.66
C GLN A 11 -34.00 -2.53 -7.12
N LEU A 12 -32.83 -2.23 -7.72
CA LEU A 12 -32.44 -2.36 -9.14
C LEU A 12 -31.55 -1.20 -9.62
N GLY A 13 -30.49 -1.56 -10.35
CA GLY A 13 -29.90 -0.66 -11.35
C GLY A 13 -28.39 -0.49 -11.24
N THR A 14 -27.65 -1.47 -11.76
CA THR A 14 -26.28 -1.29 -12.26
C THR A 14 -26.24 -0.26 -13.39
N SER A 15 -25.40 0.78 -13.29
CA SER A 15 -24.75 1.39 -14.46
C SER A 15 -23.56 2.26 -14.09
N CYS A 16 -22.54 2.14 -14.94
CA CYS A 16 -21.30 2.90 -14.98
C CYS A 16 -21.53 4.41 -15.14
N GLY A 17 -20.64 5.22 -14.59
CA GLY A 17 -20.59 6.66 -14.87
C GLY A 17 -19.38 7.35 -14.26
N LEU A 18 -18.31 7.48 -15.07
CA LEU A 18 -17.25 8.46 -14.88
C LEU A 18 -17.88 9.87 -14.82
N SER A 19 -17.52 10.67 -13.80
CA SER A 19 -17.09 12.08 -13.91
C SER A 19 -17.26 12.82 -12.59
N LYS A 20 -16.15 13.32 -12.01
CA LYS A 20 -15.90 14.77 -11.79
C LYS A 20 -14.71 14.97 -10.86
N LEU A 21 -13.64 15.51 -11.46
CA LEU A 21 -12.62 16.30 -10.77
C LEU A 21 -13.23 17.66 -10.38
N ARG A 22 -13.17 18.01 -9.10
CA ARG A 22 -13.14 19.41 -8.65
C ARG A 22 -12.45 19.49 -7.29
N GLY A 23 -11.25 20.07 -7.29
CA GLY A 23 -10.49 20.36 -6.08
C GLY A 23 -11.03 21.56 -5.31
N LEU A 24 -10.61 21.67 -4.05
CA LEU A 24 -10.48 22.91 -3.29
C LEU A 24 -9.48 22.67 -2.15
N ASN A 25 -8.42 23.47 -2.15
CA ASN A 25 -7.44 23.60 -1.08
C ASN A 25 -8.03 24.47 0.05
N THR A 26 -7.83 24.10 1.32
CA THR A 26 -7.75 25.07 2.43
C THR A 26 -6.85 24.51 3.54
N VAL A 27 -6.13 25.41 4.17
CA VAL A 27 -4.89 25.26 4.93
C VAL A 27 -5.13 25.54 6.42
N MET A 28 -4.36 24.85 7.28
CA MET A 28 -3.99 25.13 8.69
C MET A 28 -5.01 24.87 9.83
N ALA A 29 -4.70 23.87 10.66
CA ALA A 29 -4.65 24.01 12.12
C ALA A 29 -3.84 22.86 12.76
N SER A 30 -2.88 23.23 13.58
CA SER A 30 -1.93 22.41 14.33
C SER A 30 -2.56 21.78 15.58
N ASN A 31 -2.42 20.47 15.74
CA ASN A 31 -2.33 19.82 17.06
C ASN A 31 -1.69 18.42 16.95
N PRO A 32 -0.61 18.10 17.71
CA PRO A 32 0.13 16.85 17.57
C PRO A 32 -0.45 15.79 18.49
N ALA A 33 -1.63 15.26 18.16
CA ALA A 33 -2.25 14.21 18.98
C ALA A 33 -3.22 13.33 18.18
N CYS A 34 -2.87 12.90 16.96
CA CYS A 34 -3.68 11.94 16.21
C CYS A 34 -3.00 11.45 14.91
N VAL A 35 -1.78 10.91 14.98
CA VAL A 35 -1.22 10.13 13.86
C VAL A 35 -0.73 8.78 14.39
N ASN A 36 -1.69 7.96 14.82
CA ASN A 36 -1.45 6.52 15.01
C ASN A 36 -2.76 5.71 15.00
N ARG A 37 -3.71 6.06 14.11
CA ARG A 37 -4.99 5.34 14.03
C ARG A 37 -5.60 5.34 12.63
N PHE A 38 -4.90 4.69 11.71
CA PHE A 38 -5.38 4.06 10.46
C PHE A 38 -4.07 3.64 9.76
N VAL A 39 -3.51 2.46 9.96
CA VAL A 39 -3.96 1.17 9.43
C VAL A 39 -3.61 0.09 10.46
N ARG A 40 -4.55 -0.20 11.37
CA ARG A 40 -4.63 -1.51 12.02
C ARG A 40 -5.86 -2.18 11.42
N SER A 41 -5.80 -2.41 10.10
CA SER A 41 -6.68 -3.41 9.53
C SER A 41 -6.16 -4.73 10.05
N ASN A 42 -6.98 -5.40 10.86
CA ASN A 42 -6.79 -6.80 11.19
C ASN A 42 -6.44 -7.53 9.88
N CYS A 43 -5.19 -7.97 9.76
CA CYS A 43 -4.91 -9.22 9.05
C CYS A 43 -5.53 -10.32 9.91
N SER A 44 -6.87 -10.38 9.89
CA SER A 44 -7.56 -11.62 10.13
C SER A 44 -6.96 -12.53 9.07
N SER A 45 -6.17 -13.52 9.49
CA SER A 45 -5.71 -14.59 8.62
C SER A 45 -6.93 -15.10 7.88
N VAL A 46 -7.12 -14.63 6.64
CA VAL A 46 -8.12 -15.19 5.75
C VAL A 46 -7.47 -16.48 5.29
N ASN A 47 -7.60 -17.48 6.16
CA ASN A 47 -7.40 -18.87 5.83
C ASN A 47 -8.44 -19.20 4.76
N PHE A 48 -8.17 -18.82 3.52
CA PHE A 48 -8.71 -19.47 2.35
C PHE A 48 -7.95 -20.80 2.19
N TYR A 49 -8.09 -21.68 3.19
CA TYR A 49 -8.29 -23.07 2.87
C TYR A 49 -9.67 -23.08 2.22
N GLY A 50 -9.69 -22.89 0.90
CA GLY A 50 -10.81 -23.38 0.11
C GLY A 50 -10.85 -24.86 0.39
N SER A 51 -11.64 -25.24 1.38
CA SER A 51 -12.09 -26.59 1.57
C SER A 51 -12.73 -26.96 0.25
N LEU A 52 -11.95 -27.60 -0.62
CA LEU A 52 -12.47 -28.60 -1.52
C LEU A 52 -13.09 -29.61 -0.58
N SER A 53 -14.34 -29.34 -0.19
CA SER A 53 -15.27 -30.35 0.23
C SER A 53 -15.15 -31.40 -0.85
N SER A 54 -14.37 -32.43 -0.54
CA SER A 54 -14.47 -33.71 -1.17
C SER A 54 -15.89 -34.10 -0.83
N SER A 55 -16.83 -33.64 -1.66
CA SER A 55 -18.16 -34.20 -1.74
C SER A 55 -17.85 -35.65 -1.98
N ASN A 56 -17.91 -36.39 -0.88
CA ASN A 56 -17.78 -37.81 -0.81
C ASN A 56 -18.73 -38.25 -1.90
N SER A 57 -18.18 -38.60 -3.07
CA SER A 57 -18.94 -39.12 -4.17
C SER A 57 -19.41 -40.43 -3.60
N SER A 58 -20.60 -40.38 -2.96
CA SER A 58 -21.44 -41.50 -2.66
C SER A 58 -21.28 -42.37 -3.87
N ALA A 59 -20.52 -43.45 -3.69
CA ALA A 59 -20.09 -44.30 -4.76
C ALA A 59 -21.35 -44.56 -5.55
N ASN A 60 -21.45 -43.95 -6.74
CA ASN A 60 -22.38 -44.41 -7.74
C ASN A 60 -21.75 -45.74 -8.10
N ARG A 61 -22.05 -46.76 -7.27
CA ARG A 61 -22.22 -48.12 -7.74
C ARG A 61 -23.24 -47.95 -8.84
N PHE A 62 -22.72 -47.68 -10.03
CA PHE A 62 -23.35 -48.14 -11.24
C PHE A 62 -23.41 -49.64 -11.02
N ASP A 63 -24.51 -50.08 -10.40
CA ASP A 63 -24.99 -51.44 -10.48
C ASP A 63 -25.26 -51.63 -11.96
N PHE A 64 -24.19 -51.98 -12.69
CA PHE A 64 -24.33 -52.68 -13.95
C PHE A 64 -25.26 -53.84 -13.62
N ARG A 65 -26.51 -53.78 -14.09
CA ARG A 65 -27.30 -54.99 -14.26
C ARG A 65 -26.36 -55.96 -14.96
N GLN A 66 -25.93 -57.00 -14.23
CA GLN A 66 -25.16 -58.09 -14.79
C GLN A 66 -26.10 -58.80 -15.78
N ILE A 67 -26.25 -58.23 -16.97
CA ILE A 67 -26.75 -58.96 -18.11
C ILE A 67 -25.58 -59.87 -18.48
N SER A 68 -25.66 -61.08 -17.92
CA SER A 68 -24.82 -62.24 -18.22
C SER A 68 -23.32 -62.09 -18.00
N GLN A 69 -22.84 -62.65 -16.88
CA GLN A 69 -21.60 -63.42 -16.91
C GLN A 69 -21.73 -64.54 -17.96
N LEU A 70 -21.28 -64.31 -19.19
CA LEU A 70 -20.82 -65.34 -20.14
C LEU A 70 -20.50 -64.55 -21.42
N VAL A 71 -19.25 -64.31 -21.77
CA VAL A 71 -18.41 -65.29 -22.45
C VAL A 71 -17.05 -64.61 -22.65
N LYS A 72 -15.96 -65.33 -22.41
CA LYS A 72 -14.61 -64.90 -22.83
C LYS A 72 -14.65 -64.60 -24.34
N PRO A 73 -13.99 -63.56 -24.87
CA PRO A 73 -13.94 -63.28 -26.32
C PRO A 73 -13.15 -64.33 -27.12
N ASN A 74 -12.94 -65.53 -26.56
CA ASN A 74 -12.29 -66.65 -27.19
C ASN A 74 -13.35 -67.58 -27.79
N GLY A 75 -13.94 -67.16 -28.91
CA GLY A 75 -14.50 -68.05 -29.93
C GLY A 75 -15.81 -68.82 -29.65
N ASN A 76 -16.28 -68.93 -28.41
CA ASN A 76 -17.53 -69.66 -28.13
C ASN A 76 -18.71 -68.70 -28.07
N ARG A 77 -19.35 -68.47 -29.23
CA ARG A 77 -20.66 -67.79 -29.33
C ARG A 77 -21.59 -68.34 -28.23
N ALA A 78 -22.11 -67.46 -27.37
CA ALA A 78 -23.16 -67.86 -26.45
C ALA A 78 -24.37 -68.28 -27.29
N PHE A 79 -24.70 -69.57 -27.31
CA PHE A 79 -25.94 -70.05 -27.93
C PHE A 79 -27.11 -69.57 -27.07
N LEU A 80 -27.64 -68.40 -27.38
CA LEU A 80 -28.80 -67.80 -26.70
C LEU A 80 -30.08 -68.64 -26.89
N VAL A 81 -30.08 -69.49 -27.93
CA VAL A 81 -31.20 -70.37 -28.28
C VAL A 81 -30.74 -71.81 -28.19
N ASP A 82 -31.52 -72.62 -27.46
CA ASP A 82 -31.44 -74.07 -27.50
C ASP A 82 -32.10 -74.57 -28.79
N THR A 83 -31.26 -74.79 -29.80
CA THR A 83 -31.65 -75.21 -31.15
C THR A 83 -32.47 -76.50 -31.12
N LEU A 84 -32.09 -77.47 -30.29
CA LEU A 84 -32.76 -78.76 -30.22
C LEU A 84 -34.14 -78.64 -29.57
N LYS A 85 -34.23 -77.90 -28.46
CA LYS A 85 -35.51 -77.68 -27.77
C LYS A 85 -36.48 -76.88 -28.64
N LEU A 86 -35.98 -75.90 -29.40
CA LEU A 86 -36.80 -75.11 -30.31
C LEU A 86 -37.36 -75.97 -31.46
N VAL A 87 -36.52 -76.79 -32.10
CA VAL A 87 -36.96 -77.74 -33.14
C VAL A 87 -38.02 -78.70 -32.58
N ARG A 88 -37.77 -79.32 -31.42
CA ARG A 88 -38.74 -80.25 -30.78
C ARG A 88 -40.05 -79.57 -30.40
N SER A 89 -40.00 -78.30 -29.99
CA SER A 89 -41.19 -77.52 -29.70
C SER A 89 -42.00 -77.21 -30.96
N LEU A 90 -41.34 -76.95 -32.10
CA LEU A 90 -42.01 -76.70 -33.39
C LEU A 90 -42.62 -77.99 -33.94
N GLU A 91 -41.90 -79.12 -33.84
CA GLU A 91 -42.42 -80.44 -34.21
C GLU A 91 -43.65 -80.84 -33.38
N ALA A 92 -43.65 -80.53 -32.07
CA ALA A 92 -44.80 -80.77 -31.20
C ALA A 92 -46.05 -79.96 -31.57
N GLN A 93 -45.88 -78.83 -32.28
CA GLN A 93 -46.96 -77.99 -32.81
C GLN A 93 -47.36 -78.39 -34.24
N GLY A 94 -46.85 -79.50 -34.76
CA GLY A 94 -47.19 -80.02 -36.09
C GLY A 94 -46.34 -79.50 -37.24
N VAL A 95 -45.23 -78.79 -36.96
CA VAL A 95 -44.30 -78.34 -38.01
C VAL A 95 -43.44 -79.53 -38.50
N PRO A 96 -43.33 -79.78 -39.81
CA PRO A 96 -42.45 -80.81 -40.35
C PRO A 96 -41.00 -80.58 -39.93
N SER A 97 -40.29 -81.66 -39.57
CA SER A 97 -38.91 -81.61 -39.05
C SER A 97 -37.96 -80.71 -39.87
N LYS A 98 -37.96 -80.87 -41.20
CA LYS A 98 -37.12 -80.04 -42.10
C LYS A 98 -37.46 -78.54 -42.07
N GLN A 99 -38.73 -78.19 -41.87
CA GLN A 99 -39.16 -76.80 -41.77
C GLN A 99 -38.86 -76.23 -40.38
N ALA A 100 -39.02 -77.03 -39.32
CA ALA A 100 -38.64 -76.66 -37.96
C ALA A 100 -37.13 -76.36 -37.86
N GLU A 101 -36.28 -77.18 -38.49
CA GLU A 101 -34.84 -76.95 -38.60
C GLU A 101 -34.52 -75.66 -39.38
N ALA A 102 -35.15 -75.44 -40.53
CA ALA A 102 -34.92 -74.24 -41.34
C ALA A 102 -35.32 -72.94 -40.62
N ILE A 103 -36.48 -72.92 -39.97
CA ILE A 103 -36.97 -71.79 -39.17
C ILE A 103 -36.02 -71.53 -38.00
N THR A 104 -35.61 -72.59 -37.31
CA THR A 104 -34.67 -72.47 -36.19
C THR A 104 -33.33 -71.92 -36.66
N SER A 105 -32.83 -72.36 -37.82
CA SER A 105 -31.59 -71.85 -38.43
C SER A 105 -31.68 -70.35 -38.73
N ALA A 106 -32.77 -69.91 -39.37
CA ALA A 106 -32.98 -68.49 -39.68
C ALA A 106 -33.07 -67.62 -38.41
N ILE A 107 -33.73 -68.11 -37.35
CA ILE A 107 -33.80 -67.42 -36.06
C ILE A 107 -32.42 -67.32 -35.41
N THR A 108 -31.63 -68.39 -35.43
CA THR A 108 -30.28 -68.36 -34.87
C THR A 108 -29.35 -67.41 -35.63
N GLU A 109 -29.51 -67.28 -36.95
CA GLU A 109 -28.73 -66.34 -37.78
C GLU A 109 -29.05 -64.89 -37.41
N VAL A 110 -30.34 -64.50 -37.43
CA VAL A 110 -30.78 -63.14 -37.06
C VAL A 110 -30.36 -62.77 -35.63
N LEU A 111 -30.42 -63.71 -34.69
CA LEU A 111 -29.98 -63.48 -33.31
C LEU A 111 -28.47 -63.31 -33.17
N ASN A 112 -27.68 -64.07 -33.94
CA ASN A 112 -26.23 -63.93 -33.96
C ASN A 112 -25.82 -62.58 -34.54
N ASP A 113 -26.42 -62.17 -35.66
CA ASP A 113 -26.16 -60.87 -36.30
C ASP A 113 -26.57 -59.71 -35.39
N SER A 114 -27.72 -59.84 -34.72
CA SER A 114 -28.20 -58.84 -33.77
C SER A 114 -27.26 -58.72 -32.56
N LEU A 115 -26.76 -59.85 -32.03
CA LEU A 115 -25.84 -59.86 -30.90
C LEU A 115 -24.48 -59.25 -31.25
N GLU A 116 -23.96 -59.54 -32.44
CA GLU A 116 -22.68 -58.99 -32.92
C GLU A 116 -22.79 -57.47 -33.14
N ASN A 117 -23.86 -57.02 -33.79
CA ASN A 117 -24.13 -55.59 -33.97
C ASN A 117 -24.25 -54.82 -32.65
N VAL A 118 -24.94 -55.41 -31.65
CA VAL A 118 -25.06 -54.82 -30.31
C VAL A 118 -23.72 -54.86 -29.57
N GLY A 119 -22.93 -55.93 -29.73
CA GLY A 119 -21.60 -56.09 -29.14
C GLY A 119 -20.62 -55.00 -29.57
N HIS A 120 -20.67 -54.55 -30.84
CA HIS A 120 -19.83 -53.45 -31.33
C HIS A 120 -20.13 -52.09 -30.68
N SER A 121 -21.32 -51.91 -30.10
CA SER A 121 -21.69 -50.67 -29.38
C SER A 121 -21.21 -50.65 -27.93
N PHE A 122 -20.75 -51.78 -27.41
CA PHE A 122 -20.27 -51.91 -26.04
C PHE A 122 -18.76 -52.03 -25.99
N LEU A 123 -18.16 -51.44 -24.96
CA LEU A 123 -16.74 -51.59 -24.67
C LEU A 123 -16.50 -52.85 -23.84
N SER A 124 -15.38 -53.53 -24.09
CA SER A 124 -14.95 -54.63 -23.24
C SER A 124 -14.62 -54.11 -21.83
N ARG A 125 -14.75 -54.98 -20.83
CA ARG A 125 -14.36 -54.65 -19.44
C ARG A 125 -12.89 -54.28 -19.35
N ASP A 126 -12.04 -54.95 -20.13
CA ASP A 126 -10.59 -54.68 -20.16
C ASP A 126 -10.29 -53.29 -20.74
N GLU A 127 -11.02 -52.88 -21.79
CA GLU A 127 -10.88 -51.56 -22.41
C GLU A 127 -11.39 -50.45 -21.50
N MET A 128 -12.52 -50.68 -20.83
CA MET A 128 -13.08 -49.76 -19.82
C MET A 128 -12.11 -49.56 -18.66
N GLN A 129 -11.55 -50.66 -18.12
CA GLN A 129 -10.58 -50.59 -17.02
C GLN A 129 -9.32 -49.84 -17.44
N LYS A 130 -8.81 -50.08 -18.66
CA LYS A 130 -7.65 -49.35 -19.18
C LYS A 130 -7.93 -47.85 -19.34
N ALA A 131 -9.12 -47.47 -19.81
CA ALA A 131 -9.53 -46.08 -19.92
C ALA A 131 -9.63 -45.40 -18.54
N GLU A 132 -10.20 -46.10 -17.55
CA GLU A 132 -10.27 -45.64 -16.16
C GLU A 132 -8.89 -45.41 -15.56
N MET A 133 -7.98 -46.39 -15.69
CA MET A 133 -6.60 -46.26 -15.21
C MET A 133 -5.86 -45.08 -15.87
N LEU A 134 -6.05 -44.88 -17.18
CA LEU A 134 -5.45 -43.74 -17.89
C LEU A 134 -6.01 -42.41 -17.39
N GLN A 135 -7.32 -42.34 -17.19
CA GLN A 135 -7.97 -41.15 -16.66
C GLN A 135 -7.50 -40.83 -15.24
N GLU A 136 -7.40 -41.85 -14.37
CA GLU A 136 -6.91 -41.70 -13.00
C GLU A 136 -5.45 -41.24 -12.97
N ALA A 137 -4.59 -41.80 -13.83
CA ALA A 137 -3.20 -41.37 -13.97
C ALA A 137 -3.09 -39.90 -14.44
N ASN A 138 -3.88 -39.52 -15.44
CA ASN A 138 -3.91 -38.14 -15.94
C ASN A 138 -4.41 -37.16 -14.87
N LEU A 139 -5.44 -37.53 -14.11
CA LEU A 139 -5.98 -36.72 -13.03
C LEU A 139 -4.95 -36.57 -11.89
N SER A 140 -4.25 -37.65 -11.54
CA SER A 140 -3.16 -37.62 -10.57
C SER A 140 -2.01 -36.70 -11.00
N ASN A 141 -1.58 -36.81 -12.26
CA ASN A 141 -0.53 -35.95 -12.81
C ASN A 141 -0.96 -34.48 -12.79
N PHE A 142 -2.16 -34.17 -13.30
CA PHE A 142 -2.71 -32.81 -13.26
C PHE A 142 -2.76 -32.25 -11.84
N LYS A 143 -3.23 -33.05 -10.87
CA LYS A 143 -3.26 -32.65 -9.46
C LYS A 143 -1.85 -32.32 -8.94
N SER A 144 -0.86 -33.15 -9.27
CA SER A 144 0.53 -32.93 -8.84
C SER A 144 1.14 -31.67 -9.46
N GLU A 145 0.87 -31.40 -10.74
CA GLU A 145 1.33 -30.20 -11.44
C GLU A 145 0.69 -28.93 -10.86
N VAL A 146 -0.62 -28.96 -10.62
CA VAL A 146 -1.35 -27.84 -10.00
C VAL A 146 -0.81 -27.56 -8.60
N GLN A 147 -0.61 -28.60 -7.78
CA GLN A 147 -0.08 -28.45 -6.43
C GLN A 147 1.35 -27.88 -6.45
N SER A 148 2.22 -28.44 -7.29
CA SER A 148 3.61 -27.99 -7.45
C SER A 148 3.67 -26.54 -7.93
N SER A 149 2.87 -26.19 -8.93
CA SER A 149 2.76 -24.82 -9.45
C SER A 149 2.28 -23.85 -8.37
N GLN A 150 1.22 -24.22 -7.63
CA GLN A 150 0.68 -23.39 -6.55
C GLN A 150 1.73 -23.15 -5.46
N GLU A 151 2.42 -24.20 -5.01
CA GLU A 151 3.46 -24.11 -3.98
C GLU A 151 4.65 -23.27 -4.44
N HIS A 152 5.06 -23.42 -5.70
CA HIS A 152 6.11 -22.61 -6.31
C HIS A 152 5.72 -21.12 -6.38
N HIS A 153 4.53 -20.81 -6.90
CA HIS A 153 4.04 -19.43 -6.98
C HIS A 153 3.87 -18.81 -5.60
N PHE A 154 3.36 -19.56 -4.63
CA PHE A 154 3.24 -19.09 -3.26
C PHE A 154 4.61 -18.79 -2.64
N SER A 155 5.57 -19.70 -2.78
CA SER A 155 6.94 -19.52 -2.27
C SER A 155 7.63 -18.31 -2.92
N LEU A 156 7.45 -18.13 -4.23
CA LEU A 156 7.99 -16.99 -4.96
C LEU A 156 7.38 -15.67 -4.44
N LEU A 157 6.05 -15.59 -4.34
CA LEU A 157 5.36 -14.41 -3.85
C LEU A 157 5.72 -14.09 -2.40
N GLN A 158 5.86 -15.10 -1.54
CA GLN A 158 6.29 -14.93 -0.16
C GLN A 158 7.71 -14.34 -0.10
N ARG A 159 8.64 -14.87 -0.90
CA ARG A 159 10.02 -14.38 -0.98
C ARG A 159 10.08 -12.93 -1.50
N GLU A 160 9.30 -12.59 -2.52
CA GLU A 160 9.25 -11.23 -3.06
C GLU A 160 8.61 -10.24 -2.08
N THR A 161 7.54 -10.66 -1.39
CA THR A 161 6.90 -9.85 -0.35
C THR A 161 7.86 -9.58 0.79
N GLU A 162 8.61 -10.58 1.24
CA GLU A 162 9.62 -10.42 2.30
C GLU A 162 10.78 -9.54 1.84
N LYS A 163 11.23 -9.69 0.59
CA LYS A 163 12.26 -8.80 0.02
C LYS A 163 11.79 -7.34 0.01
N LEU A 164 10.59 -7.08 -0.51
CA LEU A 164 10.02 -5.73 -0.56
C LEU A 164 9.83 -5.14 0.85
N ARG A 165 9.41 -5.96 1.81
CA ARG A 165 9.31 -5.55 3.21
C ARG A 165 10.66 -5.11 3.78
N ASN A 166 11.70 -5.90 3.55
CA ASN A 166 13.07 -5.56 3.97
C ASN A 166 13.59 -4.28 3.30
N ASP A 167 13.33 -4.10 2.00
CA ASP A 167 13.70 -2.88 1.27
C ASP A 167 12.98 -1.63 1.83
N ILE A 168 11.69 -1.75 2.17
CA ILE A 168 10.91 -0.69 2.82
C ILE A 168 11.50 -0.33 4.18
N ASP A 169 11.80 -1.33 5.02
CA ASP A 169 12.35 -1.09 6.35
C ASP A 169 13.75 -0.46 6.27
N LYS A 170 14.57 -0.86 5.30
CA LYS A 170 15.86 -0.23 5.02
C LYS A 170 15.70 1.23 4.61
N MET A 171 14.89 1.53 3.59
CA MET A 171 14.64 2.90 3.15
C MET A 171 14.09 3.78 4.28
N ARG A 172 13.21 3.23 5.11
CA ARG A 172 12.67 3.94 6.28
C ARG A 172 13.76 4.30 7.29
N ASN A 173 14.69 3.40 7.56
CA ASN A 173 15.79 3.65 8.48
C ASN A 173 16.78 4.68 7.90
N ASP A 174 17.11 4.55 6.61
CA ASP A 174 17.99 5.50 5.91
C ASP A 174 17.39 6.91 5.91
N LEU A 175 16.10 7.04 5.60
CA LEU A 175 15.40 8.33 5.64
C LEU A 175 15.37 8.94 7.04
N ARG A 176 15.13 8.14 8.08
CA ARG A 176 15.19 8.62 9.46
C ARG A 176 16.59 9.12 9.82
N HIS A 177 17.61 8.38 9.45
CA HIS A 177 18.99 8.77 9.69
C HIS A 177 19.36 10.08 8.98
N GLU A 178 18.98 10.24 7.70
CA GLU A 178 19.22 11.49 6.96
C GLU A 178 18.43 12.67 7.53
N ILE A 179 17.18 12.46 7.97
CA ILE A 179 16.41 13.50 8.67
C ILE A 179 17.12 13.93 9.96
N ASP A 180 17.55 12.98 10.78
CA ASP A 180 18.23 13.28 12.05
C ASP A 180 19.54 14.02 11.81
N LYS A 181 20.31 13.59 10.80
CA LYS A 181 21.55 14.22 10.38
C LYS A 181 21.35 15.65 9.88
N VAL A 182 20.39 15.88 8.98
CA VAL A 182 20.06 17.23 8.47
C VAL A 182 19.54 18.12 9.60
N THR A 183 18.68 17.60 10.47
CA THR A 183 18.14 18.34 11.62
C THR A 183 19.25 18.75 12.60
N ALA A 184 20.17 17.82 12.91
CA ALA A 184 21.33 18.11 13.76
C ALA A 184 22.27 19.13 13.10
N GLY A 185 22.52 19.00 11.80
CA GLY A 185 23.31 19.95 11.01
C GLY A 185 22.72 21.36 11.04
N GLN A 186 21.44 21.50 10.72
CA GLN A 186 20.75 22.79 10.76
C GLN A 186 20.76 23.41 12.16
N ARG A 187 20.56 22.60 13.20
CA ARG A 187 20.65 23.09 14.58
C ARG A 187 22.06 23.58 14.91
N LEU A 188 23.09 22.87 14.47
CA LEU A 188 24.48 23.30 14.67
C LEU A 188 24.75 24.62 13.95
N ASP A 189 24.40 24.72 12.67
CA ASP A 189 24.60 25.92 11.85
C ASP A 189 23.94 27.15 12.49
N LEU A 190 22.69 27.02 12.93
CA LEU A 190 21.99 28.10 13.62
C LEU A 190 22.67 28.51 14.94
N ASN A 191 23.21 27.55 15.69
CA ASN A 191 23.91 27.87 16.93
C ASN A 191 25.25 28.57 16.68
N LEU A 192 25.98 28.16 15.65
CA LEU A 192 27.23 28.81 15.24
C LEU A 192 26.97 30.24 14.74
N GLU A 193 25.98 30.43 13.87
CA GLU A 193 25.64 31.74 13.34
C GLU A 193 25.10 32.67 14.44
N LYS A 194 24.32 32.13 15.39
CA LYS A 194 23.90 32.86 16.59
C LYS A 194 25.07 33.25 17.49
N GLY A 195 26.10 32.40 17.59
CA GLY A 195 27.35 32.72 18.28
C GLY A 195 28.07 33.89 17.59
N ARG A 196 28.29 33.77 16.28
CA ARG A 196 28.95 34.80 15.47
C ARG A 196 28.22 36.15 15.51
N LEU A 197 26.89 36.15 15.46
CA LEU A 197 26.08 37.36 15.59
C LEU A 197 26.22 38.01 16.97
N ARG A 198 26.36 37.23 18.04
CA ARG A 198 26.61 37.77 19.39
C ARG A 198 27.99 38.40 19.50
N ASP A 199 29.00 37.79 18.91
CA ASP A 199 30.36 38.31 18.93
C ASP A 199 30.44 39.64 18.14
N GLU A 200 29.83 39.70 16.95
CA GLU A 200 29.77 40.94 16.17
C GLU A 200 28.95 42.03 16.88
N LEU A 201 27.85 41.67 17.54
CA LEU A 201 27.05 42.60 18.34
C LEU A 201 27.84 43.14 19.53
N ALA A 202 28.58 42.28 20.24
CA ALA A 202 29.43 42.68 21.36
C ALA A 202 30.55 43.63 20.90
N LYS A 203 31.15 43.34 19.75
CA LYS A 203 32.17 44.19 19.11
C LYS A 203 31.60 45.58 18.76
N GLN A 204 30.46 45.63 18.06
CA GLN A 204 29.81 46.91 17.74
C GLN A 204 29.40 47.70 18.99
N SER A 205 28.94 47.00 20.04
CA SER A 205 28.63 47.64 21.32
C SER A 205 29.88 48.25 21.98
N ALA A 206 31.01 47.55 21.95
CA ALA A 206 32.28 48.06 22.46
C ALA A 206 32.78 49.27 21.64
N GLU A 207 32.72 49.22 20.31
CA GLU A 207 33.07 50.33 19.43
C GLU A 207 32.17 51.55 19.67
N THR A 208 30.86 51.34 19.82
CA THR A 208 29.90 52.41 20.14
C THR A 208 30.22 53.04 21.49
N ASN A 209 30.48 52.23 22.53
CA ASN A 209 30.83 52.73 23.85
C ASN A 209 32.16 53.52 23.84
N ASP A 210 33.18 53.06 23.11
CA ASP A 210 34.44 53.80 22.95
C ASP A 210 34.21 55.16 22.27
N LEU A 211 33.39 55.19 21.21
CA LEU A 211 33.05 56.43 20.52
C LEU A 211 32.24 57.39 21.42
N THR A 212 31.26 56.88 22.18
CA THR A 212 30.52 57.68 23.17
C THR A 212 31.46 58.26 24.23
N ASN A 213 32.39 57.45 24.76
CA ASN A 213 33.38 57.93 25.72
C ASN A 213 34.31 59.01 25.13
N LYS A 214 34.68 58.89 23.85
CA LYS A 214 35.46 59.91 23.14
C LYS A 214 34.67 61.21 22.99
N LEU A 215 33.40 61.12 22.57
CA LEU A 215 32.52 62.28 22.46
C LEU A 215 32.31 62.98 23.80
N ASP A 216 32.10 62.24 24.89
CA ASP A 216 31.96 62.82 26.22
C ASP A 216 33.23 63.58 26.65
N ARG A 217 34.42 63.02 26.36
CA ARG A 217 35.70 63.71 26.62
C ARG A 217 35.82 64.99 25.80
N GLU A 218 35.48 64.97 24.52
CA GLU A 218 35.49 66.16 23.66
C GLU A 218 34.50 67.23 24.14
N ILE A 219 33.29 66.83 24.56
CA ILE A 219 32.29 67.74 25.15
C ILE A 219 32.83 68.39 26.42
N HIS A 220 33.46 67.62 27.32
CA HIS A 220 34.06 68.17 28.54
C HIS A 220 35.23 69.12 28.23
N ALA A 221 36.08 68.78 27.25
CA ALA A 221 37.18 69.64 26.82
C ALA A 221 36.67 70.96 26.20
N LEU A 222 35.69 70.89 25.29
CA LEU A 222 35.06 72.07 24.69
C LEU A 222 34.38 72.95 25.74
N ARG A 223 33.71 72.35 26.73
CA ARG A 223 33.10 73.08 27.84
C ARG A 223 34.15 73.81 28.68
N ALA A 224 35.28 73.17 29.00
CA ALA A 224 36.37 73.80 29.72
C ALA A 224 36.99 74.96 28.94
N GLN A 225 37.20 74.79 27.62
CA GLN A 225 37.68 75.87 26.74
C GLN A 225 36.69 77.04 26.69
N LEU A 226 35.38 76.75 26.63
CA LEU A 226 34.35 77.78 26.63
C LEU A 226 34.29 78.54 27.97
N GLU A 227 34.45 77.85 29.09
CA GLU A 227 34.55 78.49 30.41
C GLU A 227 35.80 79.38 30.51
N ALA A 228 36.95 78.92 30.03
CA ALA A 228 38.18 79.72 29.99
C ALA A 228 38.01 80.98 29.11
N ALA A 229 37.48 80.83 27.89
CA ALA A 229 37.22 81.94 26.98
C ALA A 229 36.22 82.95 27.57
N LYS A 230 35.19 82.48 28.30
CA LYS A 230 34.27 83.34 29.05
C LYS A 230 35.01 84.18 30.11
N TYR A 231 35.92 83.57 30.87
CA TYR A 231 36.71 84.31 31.87
C TYR A 231 37.66 85.33 31.23
N ASP A 232 38.25 85.02 30.07
CA ASP A 232 39.08 85.97 29.32
C ASP A 232 38.28 87.20 28.88
N VAL A 233 37.08 87.01 28.33
CA VAL A 233 36.18 88.12 27.96
C VAL A 233 35.84 88.97 29.18
N MET A 234 35.48 88.34 30.31
CA MET A 234 35.21 89.06 31.57
C MET A 234 36.41 89.89 32.02
N ARG A 235 37.63 89.33 31.94
CA ARG A 235 38.88 90.03 32.29
C ARG A 235 39.10 91.25 31.39
N TYR A 236 38.89 91.11 30.07
CA TYR A 236 39.01 92.23 29.13
C TYR A 236 37.96 93.32 29.42
N CYS A 237 36.69 92.96 29.68
CA CYS A 237 35.64 93.91 30.04
C CYS A 237 35.98 94.70 31.31
N ILE A 238 36.50 94.04 32.35
CA ILE A 238 36.93 94.72 33.58
C ILE A 238 38.09 95.68 33.28
N GLY A 239 39.07 95.25 32.48
CA GLY A 239 40.21 96.08 32.08
C GLY A 239 39.81 97.32 31.28
N THR A 240 38.88 97.21 30.34
CA THR A 240 38.40 98.35 29.54
C THR A 240 37.53 99.30 30.36
N LEU A 241 36.65 98.79 31.23
CA LEU A 241 35.89 99.64 32.15
C LEU A 241 36.81 100.43 33.08
N ALA A 242 37.85 99.78 33.63
CA ALA A 242 38.84 100.43 34.48
C ALA A 242 39.68 101.48 33.72
N SER A 243 40.08 101.22 32.47
CA SER A 243 40.85 102.18 31.66
C SER A 243 40.02 103.41 31.30
N ILE A 244 38.75 103.23 30.90
CA ILE A 244 37.83 104.34 30.63
C ILE A 244 37.61 105.16 31.91
N ALA A 245 37.39 104.51 33.06
CA ALA A 245 37.23 105.20 34.34
C ALA A 245 38.50 105.99 34.74
N ALA A 246 39.69 105.41 34.56
CA ALA A 246 40.95 106.09 34.84
C ALA A 246 41.16 107.32 33.95
N VAL A 247 40.89 107.21 32.65
CA VAL A 247 40.93 108.34 31.70
C VAL A 247 39.91 109.41 32.08
N GLY A 248 38.68 109.01 32.41
CA GLY A 248 37.63 109.93 32.87
C GLY A 248 38.03 110.69 34.13
N LEU A 249 38.60 110.00 35.14
CA LEU A 249 39.12 110.63 36.35
C LEU A 249 40.30 111.57 36.08
N ALA A 250 41.20 111.22 35.17
CA ALA A 250 42.31 112.08 34.76
C ALA A 250 41.80 113.39 34.13
N VAL A 251 40.79 113.31 33.26
CA VAL A 251 40.14 114.49 32.65
C VAL A 251 39.48 115.36 33.72
N VAL A 252 38.72 114.78 34.66
CA VAL A 252 38.11 115.52 35.79
C VAL A 252 39.17 116.20 36.65
N ARG A 253 40.33 115.54 36.90
CA ARG A 253 41.44 116.13 37.65
C ARG A 253 42.06 117.33 36.94
N ILE A 254 42.24 117.28 35.62
CA ILE A 254 42.75 118.42 34.83
C ILE A 254 41.75 119.59 34.88
N PHE A 255 40.47 119.35 34.62
CA PHE A 255 39.43 120.40 34.66
C PHE A 255 39.22 121.02 36.05
N THR A 256 39.43 120.25 37.13
CA THR A 256 39.32 120.78 38.50
C THR A 256 40.58 121.51 38.97
N ALA A 257 41.75 121.18 38.42
CA ALA A 257 42.99 121.92 38.66
C ALA A 257 43.04 123.27 37.92
N GLU A 258 42.33 123.41 36.80
CA GLU A 258 42.27 124.65 36.01
C GLU A 258 41.31 125.72 36.60
N LYS A 259 40.45 125.35 37.56
CA LYS A 259 39.53 126.28 38.25
C LYS A 259 40.00 126.74 39.63
N LYS A 260 41.30 126.63 39.92
CA LYS A 260 41.92 127.10 41.15
C LYS A 260 43.03 128.08 40.84
#